data_AF-A0A7Y4XYA5-F1
#
_entry.id   AF-A0A7Y4XYA5-F1
#
_cell.length_a   1.000
_cell.length_b   1.000
_cell.length_c   1.000
_cell.angle_alpha   90.00
_cell.angle_beta   90.00
_cell.angle_gamma   90.00
#
_symmetry.space_group_name_H-M   'P 1'
#
loop_
_entity.id
_entity.type
_entity.pdbx_description
1 polymer ?
#
loop_
_entity_poly.entity_id
_entity_poly.type
_entity_poly.pdbx_seq_one_letter_code
_entity_poly.pdbx_strand_id
1 'polypeptide(L)'
;MLKPHLIFKNARVLNRLALSALLSLITTASFAASEAGTNGRDILEKLADYQRSITDSAFVKSRLSSCQYGIKANKITCVEDPRVKLLEAVGINYGKEHKDTKNVTIVVSPAAEKGVGMLNYTYDEPGKDNETWLYLSALGKVKRIASGNSEDDSEPASLFGSEFTTEDTDTGKLDDYTINVLGEATEAGRPVWKIETLPNAERARKTRYTRTVLYVDKERYVSLRAEMYDKQAKEVKRLLTSKVDEIKGVWTARSQTMMNLVTNRLSNMVRTEINTDVSIPEDFLTQRTLTDVAFRETTLEKLRTQLK
;
A
#
# COMPACT_ATOMS: atom_id res chain seq x y z
N MET A 1 -19.94 -52.34 -91.42
CA MET A 1 -20.01 -52.28 -89.95
C MET A 1 -21.30 -51.58 -89.55
N LEU A 2 -22.02 -52.16 -88.60
CA LEU A 2 -23.46 -52.05 -88.37
C LEU A 2 -24.01 -50.63 -88.10
N LYS A 3 -25.07 -50.27 -88.84
CA LYS A 3 -26.26 -49.50 -88.37
C LYS A 3 -26.91 -50.26 -87.18
N PRO A 4 -27.78 -49.68 -86.29
CA PRO A 4 -28.78 -48.68 -86.66
C PRO A 4 -29.30 -47.70 -85.57
N HIS A 5 -30.11 -46.75 -86.04
CA HIS A 5 -31.44 -46.30 -85.55
C HIS A 5 -31.65 -45.78 -84.11
N LEU A 6 -32.57 -44.85 -83.83
CA LEU A 6 -33.30 -43.78 -84.54
C LEU A 6 -34.31 -43.27 -83.47
N ILE A 7 -34.49 -41.95 -83.36
CA ILE A 7 -35.71 -41.18 -82.95
C ILE A 7 -36.44 -41.52 -81.61
N PHE A 8 -36.63 -40.52 -80.73
CA PHE A 8 -37.90 -39.76 -80.61
C PHE A 8 -38.06 -38.88 -79.34
N LYS A 9 -38.62 -37.68 -79.61
CA LYS A 9 -39.66 -36.92 -78.88
C LYS A 9 -39.32 -36.15 -77.60
N ASN A 10 -39.35 -34.83 -77.76
CA ASN A 10 -40.18 -33.84 -77.02
C ASN A 10 -41.15 -34.41 -75.98
N ALA A 11 -41.13 -33.83 -74.77
CA ALA A 11 -42.12 -32.87 -74.28
C ALA A 11 -42.30 -32.92 -72.75
N ARG A 12 -42.25 -31.72 -72.14
CA ARG A 12 -43.14 -31.20 -71.08
C ARG A 12 -43.39 -32.01 -69.79
N VAL A 13 -43.28 -31.24 -68.70
CA VAL A 13 -44.29 -31.05 -67.64
C VAL A 13 -44.09 -31.78 -66.29
N LEU A 14 -44.01 -30.89 -65.29
CA LEU A 14 -44.45 -30.94 -63.90
C LEU A 14 -43.88 -31.98 -62.91
N ASN A 15 -43.19 -31.38 -61.93
CA ASN A 15 -43.57 -31.32 -60.51
C ASN A 15 -43.45 -32.62 -59.71
N ARG A 16 -42.51 -32.64 -58.74
CA ARG A 16 -42.66 -33.31 -57.42
C ARG A 16 -41.52 -32.88 -56.47
N LEU A 17 -41.94 -32.15 -55.44
CA LEU A 17 -41.48 -32.17 -54.03
C LEU A 17 -40.02 -31.90 -53.64
N ALA A 18 -39.89 -30.82 -52.86
CA ALA A 18 -39.29 -30.75 -51.52
C ALA A 18 -37.77 -30.93 -51.38
N LEU A 19 -37.08 -29.82 -51.07
CA LEU A 19 -36.52 -29.57 -49.73
C LEU A 19 -36.02 -28.12 -49.64
N SER A 20 -36.80 -27.26 -49.00
CA SER A 20 -36.35 -25.94 -48.57
C SER A 20 -35.41 -26.08 -47.37
N ALA A 21 -34.10 -26.04 -47.62
CA ALA A 21 -33.10 -25.92 -46.57
C ALA A 21 -33.15 -24.50 -46.00
N LEU A 22 -33.73 -24.36 -44.81
CA LEU A 22 -33.53 -23.18 -43.96
C LEU A 22 -32.06 -23.15 -43.56
N LEU A 23 -31.30 -22.20 -44.13
CA LEU A 23 -29.97 -21.86 -43.65
C LEU A 23 -30.14 -20.88 -42.48
N SER A 24 -30.29 -21.42 -41.27
CA SER A 24 -30.23 -20.63 -40.04
C SER A 24 -28.80 -20.12 -39.84
N LEU A 25 -28.61 -18.81 -40.09
CA LEU A 25 -27.41 -18.06 -39.75
C LEU A 25 -27.32 -18.03 -38.22
N ILE A 26 -26.57 -18.96 -37.62
CA ILE A 26 -26.21 -18.89 -36.20
C ILE A 26 -25.09 -17.85 -36.09
N THR A 27 -25.47 -16.60 -35.85
CA THR A 27 -24.54 -15.58 -35.36
C THR A 27 -24.12 -15.99 -33.96
N THR A 28 -22.98 -16.67 -33.83
CA THR A 28 -22.33 -16.83 -32.53
C THR A 28 -21.83 -15.48 -32.08
N ALA A 29 -22.65 -14.76 -31.31
CA ALA A 29 -22.17 -13.65 -30.52
C ALA A 29 -21.18 -14.22 -29.51
N SER A 30 -19.89 -13.99 -29.74
CA SER A 30 -18.86 -14.21 -28.73
C SER A 30 -19.11 -13.21 -27.62
N PHE A 31 -19.92 -13.60 -26.63
CA PHE A 31 -19.85 -12.98 -25.32
C PHE A 31 -18.49 -13.34 -24.77
N ALA A 32 -17.57 -12.36 -24.80
CA ALA A 32 -16.46 -12.36 -23.86
C ALA A 32 -17.10 -12.34 -22.48
N ALA A 33 -17.19 -13.51 -21.85
CA ALA A 33 -17.41 -13.56 -20.42
C ALA A 33 -16.24 -12.78 -19.82
N SER A 34 -16.52 -11.62 -19.22
CA SER A 34 -15.60 -11.12 -18.21
C SER A 34 -15.53 -12.23 -17.19
N GLU A 35 -14.40 -12.92 -17.12
CA GLU A 35 -14.03 -13.66 -15.92
C GLU A 35 -14.39 -12.76 -14.74
N ALA A 36 -15.04 -13.31 -13.72
CA ALA A 36 -15.25 -12.62 -12.45
C ALA A 36 -13.86 -12.40 -11.83
N GLY A 37 -13.13 -11.46 -12.42
CA GLY A 37 -11.75 -11.15 -12.16
C GLY A 37 -11.68 -10.56 -10.78
N THR A 38 -10.71 -11.03 -10.00
CA THR A 38 -10.46 -10.59 -8.63
C THR A 38 -10.56 -9.07 -8.55
N ASN A 39 -11.53 -8.56 -7.80
CA ASN A 39 -11.75 -7.13 -7.65
C ASN A 39 -10.52 -6.51 -6.98
N GLY A 40 -9.91 -5.51 -7.61
CA GLY A 40 -8.72 -4.84 -7.08
C GLY A 40 -8.95 -4.26 -5.69
N ARG A 41 -10.19 -3.83 -5.41
CA ARG A 41 -10.60 -3.37 -4.09
C ARG A 41 -10.47 -4.46 -3.04
N ASP A 42 -11.04 -5.64 -3.26
CA ASP A 42 -11.01 -6.76 -2.31
C ASP A 42 -9.56 -7.19 -1.99
N ILE A 43 -8.66 -7.13 -2.98
CA ILE A 43 -7.22 -7.41 -2.79
C ILE A 43 -6.61 -6.39 -1.83
N LEU A 44 -6.87 -5.10 -2.05
CA LEU A 44 -6.32 -4.03 -1.21
C LEU A 44 -6.96 -3.99 0.18
N GLU A 45 -8.26 -4.31 0.31
CA GLU A 45 -8.94 -4.47 1.59
C GLU A 45 -8.26 -5.57 2.42
N LYS A 46 -8.05 -6.75 1.82
CA LYS A 46 -7.37 -7.86 2.49
C LYS A 46 -5.92 -7.54 2.86
N LEU A 47 -5.19 -6.84 2.00
CA LEU A 47 -3.85 -6.35 2.33
C LEU A 47 -3.89 -5.40 3.53
N ALA A 48 -4.83 -4.44 3.55
CA ALA A 48 -4.98 -3.49 4.64
C ALA A 48 -5.37 -4.17 5.96
N ASP A 49 -6.26 -5.16 5.91
CA ASP A 49 -6.67 -5.95 7.08
C ASP A 49 -5.50 -6.76 7.65
N TYR A 50 -4.69 -7.37 6.79
CA TYR A 50 -3.48 -8.08 7.21
C TYR A 50 -2.50 -7.14 7.91
N GLN A 51 -2.25 -5.97 7.32
CA GLN A 51 -1.39 -4.95 7.94
C GLN A 51 -1.93 -4.50 9.30
N ARG A 52 -3.22 -4.18 9.39
CA ARG A 52 -3.88 -3.73 10.64
C ARG A 52 -3.85 -4.80 11.73
N SER A 53 -4.05 -6.07 11.38
CA SER A 53 -4.07 -7.16 12.36
C SER A 53 -2.75 -7.32 13.13
N ILE A 54 -1.63 -6.96 12.50
CA ILE A 54 -0.29 -7.06 13.10
C ILE A 54 0.11 -5.78 13.84
N THR A 55 -0.57 -4.68 13.60
CA THR A 55 -0.35 -3.42 14.32
C THR A 55 -1.33 -3.19 15.46
N ASP A 56 -2.32 -4.06 15.64
CA ASP A 56 -3.21 -4.00 16.80
C ASP A 56 -2.48 -4.47 18.06
N SER A 57 -2.61 -3.69 19.12
CA SER A 57 -1.98 -3.94 20.42
C SER A 57 -0.51 -4.35 20.27
N ALA A 58 0.25 -3.55 19.52
CA ALA A 58 1.59 -3.92 19.06
C ALA A 58 2.68 -2.98 19.58
N PHE A 59 3.85 -3.55 19.88
CA PHE A 59 5.11 -2.86 20.14
C PHE A 59 6.15 -3.28 19.09
N VAL A 60 6.60 -2.31 18.30
CA VAL A 60 7.52 -2.54 17.18
C VAL A 60 8.82 -1.78 17.40
N LYS A 61 9.95 -2.50 17.36
CA LYS A 61 11.27 -1.87 17.28
C LYS A 61 11.71 -1.82 15.83
N SER A 62 12.18 -0.66 15.40
CA SER A 62 12.64 -0.45 14.02
C SER A 62 13.98 0.25 13.95
N ARG A 63 14.76 -0.11 12.93
CA ARG A 63 15.95 0.63 12.49
C ARG A 63 15.59 1.37 11.21
N LEU A 64 15.60 2.69 11.27
CA LEU A 64 15.45 3.57 10.12
C LEU A 64 16.83 4.06 9.70
N SER A 65 17.20 3.83 8.44
CA SER A 65 18.45 4.33 7.87
C SER A 65 18.16 5.17 6.64
N SER A 66 18.87 6.29 6.46
CA SER A 66 18.69 7.20 5.33
C SER A 66 20.03 7.69 4.80
N CYS A 67 20.20 7.70 3.48
CA CYS A 67 21.42 8.12 2.80
C CYS A 67 21.09 8.67 1.39
N GLN A 68 22.00 9.44 0.81
CA GLN A 68 22.05 9.56 -0.64
C GLN A 68 22.48 8.24 -1.27
N TYR A 69 21.89 7.90 -2.42
CA TYR A 69 22.25 6.70 -3.16
C TYR A 69 22.76 7.03 -4.56
N GLY A 70 23.60 6.13 -5.06
CA GLY A 70 24.06 6.08 -6.43
C GLY A 70 23.87 4.69 -7.00
N ILE A 71 24.05 4.56 -8.31
CA ILE A 71 24.00 3.27 -9.00
C ILE A 71 25.43 2.85 -9.30
N LYS A 72 25.88 1.74 -8.70
CA LYS A 72 27.19 1.13 -8.94
C LYS A 72 26.99 -0.32 -9.35
N ALA A 73 27.53 -0.70 -10.51
CA ALA A 73 27.38 -2.06 -11.07
C ALA A 73 25.91 -2.53 -11.09
N ASN A 74 25.00 -1.65 -11.55
CA ASN A 74 23.56 -1.88 -11.62
C ASN A 74 22.87 -2.18 -10.27
N LYS A 75 23.53 -1.83 -9.15
CA LYS A 75 22.98 -1.92 -7.80
C LYS A 75 22.89 -0.54 -7.17
N ILE A 76 21.80 -0.28 -6.47
CA ILE A 76 21.62 0.91 -5.66
C ILE A 76 22.45 0.76 -4.39
N THR A 77 23.32 1.73 -4.14
CA THR A 77 24.21 1.74 -2.96
C THR A 77 24.24 3.13 -2.35
N CYS A 78 24.27 3.21 -1.02
CA CYS A 78 24.55 4.47 -0.35
C CYS A 78 25.93 4.99 -0.76
N VAL A 79 26.03 6.28 -1.08
CA VAL A 79 27.30 6.95 -1.42
C VAL A 79 28.00 7.56 -0.20
N GLU A 80 27.30 7.56 0.93
CA GLU A 80 27.74 8.08 2.22
C GLU A 80 27.31 7.10 3.33
N ASP A 81 27.89 7.28 4.53
CA ASP A 81 27.46 6.53 5.69
C ASP A 81 26.00 6.87 6.03
N PRO A 82 25.10 5.87 6.12
CA PRO A 82 23.70 6.14 6.40
C PRO A 82 23.51 6.75 7.79
N ARG A 83 22.66 7.77 7.87
CA ARG A 83 22.14 8.25 9.16
C ARG A 83 21.16 7.22 9.68
N VAL A 84 21.39 6.74 10.90
CA VAL A 84 20.60 5.66 11.50
C VAL A 84 19.85 6.17 12.72
N LYS A 85 18.57 5.83 12.79
CA LYS A 85 17.70 6.05 13.94
C LYS A 85 17.11 4.72 14.41
N LEU A 86 17.04 4.54 15.72
CA LEU A 86 16.31 3.44 16.34
C LEU A 86 14.98 3.98 16.85
N LEU A 87 13.90 3.32 16.46
CA LEU A 87 12.54 3.75 16.72
C LEU A 87 11.83 2.67 17.54
N GLU A 88 11.01 3.10 18.49
CA GLU A 88 10.02 2.27 19.16
C GLU A 88 8.64 2.82 18.83
N ALA A 89 7.76 1.97 18.31
CA ALA A 89 6.39 2.31 17.98
C ALA A 89 5.42 1.46 18.79
N VAL A 90 4.39 2.09 19.34
CA VAL A 90 3.32 1.45 20.10
C VAL A 90 2.00 1.85 19.48
N GLY A 91 1.10 0.90 19.22
CA GLY A 91 -0.19 1.21 18.60
C GLY A 91 -1.29 0.22 18.93
N ILE A 92 -2.52 0.70 18.77
CA ILE A 92 -3.77 -0.06 18.90
C ILE A 92 -4.70 0.25 17.73
N ASN A 93 -5.60 -0.68 17.45
CA ASN A 93 -6.74 -0.45 16.59
C ASN A 93 -8.02 -0.23 17.42
N TYR A 94 -8.87 0.69 16.99
CA TYR A 94 -10.07 1.09 17.71
C TYR A 94 -11.18 1.52 16.73
N GLY A 95 -12.27 2.04 17.27
CA GLY A 95 -13.41 2.51 16.48
C GLY A 95 -14.22 1.35 15.90
N LYS A 96 -15.03 1.67 14.88
CA LYS A 96 -15.89 0.68 14.22
C LYS A 96 -15.03 -0.37 13.52
N GLU A 97 -15.32 -1.65 13.75
CA GLU A 97 -14.62 -2.79 13.14
C GLU A 97 -13.08 -2.80 13.38
N HIS A 98 -12.58 -2.07 14.39
CA HIS A 98 -11.13 -1.92 14.63
C HIS A 98 -10.36 -1.39 13.41
N LYS A 99 -10.97 -0.49 12.63
CA LYS A 99 -10.32 0.08 11.43
C LYS A 99 -9.61 1.40 11.65
N ASP A 100 -9.94 2.13 12.72
CA ASP A 100 -9.18 3.31 13.13
C ASP A 100 -7.94 2.87 13.90
N THR A 101 -6.85 3.64 13.83
CA THR A 101 -5.61 3.32 14.55
C THR A 101 -5.07 4.51 15.32
N LYS A 102 -4.49 4.25 16.50
CA LYS A 102 -3.66 5.21 17.22
C LYS A 102 -2.29 4.61 17.39
N ASN A 103 -1.26 5.37 17.06
CA ASN A 103 0.11 4.95 17.31
C ASN A 103 0.98 6.12 17.73
N VAL A 104 1.98 5.82 18.56
CA VAL A 104 3.06 6.73 18.89
C VAL A 104 4.39 6.08 18.51
N THR A 105 5.24 6.81 17.80
CA THR A 105 6.61 6.40 17.46
C THR A 105 7.59 7.34 18.12
N ILE A 106 8.58 6.79 18.83
CA ILE A 106 9.60 7.54 19.57
C ILE A 106 10.99 7.18 19.05
N VAL A 107 11.82 8.19 18.82
CA VAL A 107 13.24 8.02 18.53
C VAL A 107 13.97 7.69 19.83
N VAL A 108 14.62 6.52 19.87
CA VAL A 108 15.41 6.06 21.03
C VAL A 108 16.89 6.40 20.85
N SER A 109 17.37 6.43 19.61
CA SER A 109 18.76 6.71 19.24
C SER A 109 18.80 7.38 17.87
N PRO A 110 19.75 8.30 17.59
CA PRO A 110 20.87 8.72 18.43
C PRO A 110 20.47 9.63 19.60
N ALA A 111 21.37 9.81 20.57
CA ALA A 111 21.12 10.63 21.77
C ALA A 111 20.66 12.06 21.44
N ALA A 112 21.22 12.67 20.39
CA ALA A 112 20.86 14.02 19.94
C ALA A 112 19.41 14.16 19.48
N GLU A 113 18.77 13.06 19.09
CA GLU A 113 17.38 13.03 18.63
C GLU A 113 16.48 12.19 19.56
N LYS A 114 17.01 11.72 20.69
CA LYS A 114 16.25 10.88 21.62
C LYS A 114 15.02 11.63 22.14
N GLY A 115 13.90 10.93 22.16
CA GLY A 115 12.62 11.45 22.62
C GLY A 115 11.86 12.28 21.58
N VAL A 116 12.40 12.53 20.39
CA VAL A 116 11.59 13.04 19.27
C VAL A 116 10.48 12.01 19.02
N GLY A 117 9.24 12.49 19.01
CA GLY A 117 8.07 11.61 19.02
C GLY A 117 7.05 12.02 17.99
N MET A 118 6.32 11.07 17.44
CA MET A 118 5.22 11.32 16.53
C MET A 118 4.02 10.50 16.95
N LEU A 119 2.90 11.18 17.20
CA LEU A 119 1.60 10.58 17.50
C LEU A 119 0.72 10.69 16.27
N ASN A 120 0.09 9.60 15.85
CA ASN A 120 -0.84 9.55 14.74
C ASN A 120 -2.16 8.95 15.18
N TYR A 121 -3.26 9.61 14.83
CA TYR A 121 -4.60 9.05 14.81
C TYR A 121 -5.04 8.95 13.34
N THR A 122 -5.23 7.73 12.87
CA THR A 122 -5.70 7.43 11.53
C THR A 122 -7.14 6.95 11.61
N TYR A 123 -7.99 7.50 10.75
CA TYR A 123 -9.40 7.13 10.66
C TYR A 123 -9.67 6.40 9.36
N ASP A 124 -10.51 5.37 9.37
CA ASP A 124 -10.92 4.66 8.15
C ASP A 124 -12.04 5.40 7.42
N GLU A 125 -12.85 6.17 8.17
CA GLU A 125 -13.98 6.94 7.66
C GLU A 125 -13.56 7.92 6.53
N PRO A 126 -14.20 7.84 5.35
CA PRO A 126 -13.95 8.78 4.25
C PRO A 126 -14.26 10.22 4.66
N GLY A 127 -13.43 11.16 4.21
CA GLY A 127 -13.60 12.59 4.50
C GLY A 127 -13.18 13.03 5.91
N LYS A 128 -12.88 12.10 6.82
CA LYS A 128 -12.29 12.42 8.12
C LYS A 128 -10.77 12.48 8.02
N ASP A 129 -10.19 13.58 8.46
CA ASP A 129 -8.75 13.82 8.36
C ASP A 129 -7.95 13.16 9.48
N ASN A 130 -6.79 12.60 9.13
CA ASN A 130 -5.87 12.02 10.09
C ASN A 130 -5.22 13.12 10.92
N GLU A 131 -4.93 12.82 12.17
CA GLU A 131 -4.30 13.75 13.08
C GLU A 131 -2.90 13.30 13.43
N THR A 132 -1.92 14.14 13.11
CA THR A 132 -0.51 13.88 13.43
C THR A 132 0.04 14.97 14.32
N TRP A 133 0.76 14.60 15.37
CA TRP A 133 1.52 15.50 16.22
C TRP A 133 2.98 15.09 16.24
N LEU A 134 3.86 16.02 15.87
CA LEU A 134 5.31 15.88 15.95
C LEU A 134 5.83 16.63 17.17
N TYR A 135 6.50 15.92 18.06
CA TYR A 135 7.19 16.48 19.20
C TYR A 135 8.69 16.55 18.96
N LEU A 136 9.23 17.77 19.06
CA LEU A 136 10.64 18.07 18.93
C LEU A 136 11.24 18.18 20.33
N SER A 137 11.86 17.10 20.82
CA SER A 137 12.34 17.00 22.21
C SER A 137 13.31 18.11 22.59
N ALA A 138 14.23 18.48 21.70
CA ALA A 138 15.18 19.57 21.93
C ALA A 138 14.50 20.95 22.15
N LEU A 139 13.28 21.14 21.64
CA LEU A 139 12.52 22.38 21.78
C LEU A 139 11.41 22.27 22.83
N GLY A 140 11.08 21.07 23.30
CA GLY A 140 9.92 20.82 24.16
C GLY A 140 8.58 21.19 23.51
N LYS A 141 8.51 21.25 22.16
CA LYS A 141 7.32 21.73 21.43
C LYS A 141 6.63 20.61 20.67
N VAL A 142 5.30 20.64 20.72
CA VAL A 142 4.42 19.83 19.86
C VAL A 142 3.96 20.69 18.69
N LYS A 143 4.15 20.18 17.46
CA LYS A 143 3.60 20.75 16.24
C LYS A 143 2.55 19.79 15.69
N ARG A 144 1.31 20.26 15.49
CA ARG A 144 0.31 19.51 14.73
C ARG A 144 0.66 19.56 13.26
N ILE A 145 0.72 18.41 12.61
CA ILE A 145 0.83 18.26 11.17
C ILE A 145 -0.59 17.97 10.69
N ALA A 146 -1.25 18.98 10.11
CA ALA A 146 -2.60 18.82 9.57
C ALA A 146 -2.56 17.94 8.32
N SER A 147 -3.55 17.08 8.14
CA SER A 147 -3.84 16.44 6.85
C SER A 147 -4.99 17.17 6.16
N GLY A 148 -4.69 18.36 5.61
CA GLY A 148 -5.64 19.14 4.80
C GLY A 148 -6.48 20.18 5.56
N ASN A 149 -6.83 21.24 4.81
CA ASN A 149 -7.78 22.34 5.07
C ASN A 149 -7.38 23.53 5.96
N SER A 150 -6.10 23.82 6.18
CA SER A 150 -5.69 25.21 6.44
C SER A 150 -5.15 25.82 5.15
N GLU A 151 -5.39 27.12 4.93
CA GLU A 151 -4.88 27.92 3.80
C GLU A 151 -3.34 27.95 3.70
N ASP A 152 -2.63 27.30 4.63
CA ASP A 152 -1.24 26.91 4.53
C ASP A 152 -1.12 25.46 4.02
N ASP A 153 -0.51 25.30 2.84
CA ASP A 153 0.00 24.07 2.23
C ASP A 153 0.41 22.99 3.25
N SER A 154 -0.55 22.18 3.71
CA SER A 154 -0.29 21.12 4.67
C SER A 154 0.29 19.89 3.95
N GLU A 155 1.53 20.02 3.53
CA GLU A 155 2.33 18.99 2.88
C GLU A 155 2.50 17.77 3.80
N PRO A 156 2.34 16.53 3.30
CA PRO A 156 2.64 15.33 4.08
C PRO A 156 4.07 15.37 4.60
N ALA A 157 4.22 15.28 5.93
CA ALA A 157 5.49 15.49 6.61
C ALA A 157 6.41 14.27 6.49
N SER A 158 7.71 14.52 6.35
CA SER A 158 8.74 13.47 6.40
C SER A 158 8.81 12.83 7.78
N LEU A 159 8.85 11.50 7.81
CA LEU A 159 8.99 10.72 9.04
C LEU A 159 10.44 10.77 9.50
N PHE A 160 10.70 11.54 10.55
CA PHE A 160 12.02 11.67 11.17
C PHE A 160 13.13 11.98 10.14
N GLY A 161 12.85 12.80 9.12
CA GLY A 161 13.82 13.21 8.10
C GLY A 161 14.16 12.15 7.04
N SER A 162 13.35 11.08 6.95
CA SER A 162 13.45 10.03 5.94
C SER A 162 12.65 10.34 4.66
N GLU A 163 12.76 9.45 3.67
CA GLU A 163 11.95 9.54 2.45
C GLU A 163 10.51 9.03 2.63
N PHE A 164 10.19 8.42 3.78
CA PHE A 164 8.82 8.12 4.16
C PHE A 164 8.13 9.39 4.63
N THR A 165 6.85 9.51 4.29
CA THR A 165 6.00 10.63 4.70
C THR A 165 4.75 10.12 5.40
N THR A 166 4.02 10.98 6.09
CA THR A 166 2.78 10.61 6.79
C THR A 166 1.77 9.95 5.84
N GLU A 167 1.62 10.47 4.61
CA GLU A 167 0.75 9.86 3.58
C GLU A 167 1.22 8.46 3.14
N ASP A 168 2.51 8.13 3.26
CA ASP A 168 3.05 6.82 2.87
C ASP A 168 2.78 5.74 3.94
N THR A 169 2.42 6.16 5.15
CA THR A 169 2.08 5.26 6.27
C THR A 169 0.60 5.18 6.56
N ASP A 170 -0.21 5.97 5.85
CA ASP A 170 -1.67 5.91 5.94
C ASP A 170 -2.19 4.62 5.28
N THR A 171 -3.16 3.98 5.93
CA THR A 171 -3.82 2.75 5.44
C THR A 171 -5.34 2.90 5.48
N GLY A 172 -6.07 2.07 4.73
CA GLY A 172 -7.51 1.83 4.95
C GLY A 172 -8.50 2.67 4.15
N LYS A 173 -8.17 3.92 3.77
CA LYS A 173 -9.08 4.82 3.02
C LYS A 173 -9.20 4.48 1.53
N LEU A 174 -9.66 3.28 1.20
CA LEU A 174 -9.77 2.84 -0.20
C LEU A 174 -10.88 3.58 -0.97
N ASP A 175 -11.87 4.14 -0.28
CA ASP A 175 -12.93 4.98 -0.86
C ASP A 175 -12.40 6.32 -1.39
N ASP A 176 -11.20 6.72 -0.95
CA ASP A 176 -10.51 7.91 -1.47
C ASP A 176 -9.94 7.69 -2.89
N TYR A 177 -10.04 6.48 -3.43
CA TYR A 177 -9.38 6.10 -4.68
C TYR A 177 -10.29 5.32 -5.63
N THR A 178 -10.10 5.57 -6.93
CA THR A 178 -10.48 4.63 -7.98
C THR A 178 -9.40 3.55 -8.07
N ILE A 179 -9.81 2.28 -8.08
CA ILE A 179 -8.89 1.12 -8.02
C ILE A 179 -9.06 0.30 -9.30
N ASN A 180 -7.97 0.14 -10.04
CA ASN A 180 -7.96 -0.60 -11.31
C ASN A 180 -6.95 -1.75 -11.25
N VAL A 181 -7.33 -2.94 -11.68
CA VAL A 181 -6.35 -4.04 -11.89
C VAL A 181 -5.76 -3.88 -13.28
N LEU A 182 -4.46 -3.55 -13.35
CA LEU A 182 -3.73 -3.37 -14.61
C LEU A 182 -3.30 -4.70 -15.24
N GLY A 183 -3.34 -5.77 -14.46
CA GLY A 183 -2.97 -7.12 -14.87
C GLY A 183 -2.08 -7.82 -13.85
N GLU A 184 -1.25 -8.74 -14.32
CA GLU A 184 -0.40 -9.58 -13.49
C GLU A 184 1.07 -9.45 -13.91
N ALA A 185 1.98 -9.70 -12.97
CA ALA A 185 3.41 -9.67 -13.24
C ALA A 185 4.16 -10.63 -12.33
N THR A 186 5.49 -10.63 -12.46
CA THR A 186 6.40 -11.26 -11.50
C THR A 186 7.26 -10.18 -10.87
N GLU A 187 7.32 -10.14 -9.54
CA GLU A 187 8.19 -9.23 -8.77
C GLU A 187 8.96 -10.06 -7.75
N ALA A 188 10.29 -9.86 -7.67
CA ALA A 188 11.19 -10.67 -6.85
C ALA A 188 10.98 -12.20 -6.98
N GLY A 189 10.68 -12.68 -8.19
CA GLY A 189 10.45 -14.11 -8.49
C GLY A 189 9.08 -14.65 -8.07
N ARG A 190 8.13 -13.78 -7.69
CA ARG A 190 6.80 -14.19 -7.21
C ARG A 190 5.68 -13.58 -8.06
N PRO A 191 4.57 -14.32 -8.29
CA PRO A 191 3.42 -13.79 -9.00
C PRO A 191 2.77 -12.67 -8.19
N VAL A 192 2.45 -11.56 -8.86
CA VAL A 192 1.82 -10.39 -8.25
C VAL A 192 0.66 -9.88 -9.11
N TRP A 193 -0.31 -9.25 -8.46
CA TRP A 193 -1.24 -8.35 -9.14
C TRP A 193 -0.62 -6.97 -9.28
N LYS A 194 -0.81 -6.33 -10.43
CA LYS A 194 -0.53 -4.91 -10.63
C LYS A 194 -1.82 -4.13 -10.46
N ILE A 195 -1.89 -3.36 -9.38
CA ILE A 195 -3.09 -2.60 -9.01
C ILE A 195 -2.75 -1.11 -9.05
N GLU A 196 -3.52 -0.35 -9.80
CA GLU A 196 -3.45 1.10 -9.83
C GLU A 196 -4.46 1.70 -8.86
N THR A 197 -4.04 2.75 -8.15
CA THR A 197 -4.95 3.63 -7.42
C THR A 197 -4.82 5.07 -7.94
N LEU A 198 -5.96 5.70 -8.18
CA LEU A 198 -6.08 7.10 -8.61
C LEU A 198 -6.90 7.85 -7.55
N PRO A 199 -6.39 8.94 -6.95
CA PRO A 199 -7.12 9.66 -5.93
C PRO A 199 -8.39 10.30 -6.52
N ASN A 200 -9.47 10.30 -5.75
CA ASN A 200 -10.67 11.06 -6.07
C ASN A 200 -10.41 12.58 -5.93
N ALA A 201 -11.39 13.42 -6.26
CA ALA A 201 -11.21 14.88 -6.28
C ALA A 201 -10.82 15.47 -4.92
N GLU A 202 -11.35 14.94 -3.81
CA GLU A 202 -11.02 15.41 -2.46
C GLU A 202 -9.60 14.96 -2.06
N ARG A 203 -9.27 13.68 -2.29
CA ARG A 203 -7.95 13.15 -2.00
C ARG A 203 -6.87 13.83 -2.82
N ALA A 204 -7.14 14.14 -4.09
CA ALA A 204 -6.22 14.82 -5.00
C ALA A 204 -5.79 16.22 -4.54
N ARG A 205 -6.57 16.87 -3.64
CA ARG A 205 -6.19 18.14 -3.01
C ARG A 205 -5.20 17.97 -1.86
N LYS A 206 -5.13 16.78 -1.25
CA LYS A 206 -4.36 16.50 -0.03
C LYS A 206 -3.12 15.62 -0.27
N THR A 207 -3.07 14.87 -1.37
CA THR A 207 -1.94 14.00 -1.71
C THR A 207 -1.03 14.61 -2.77
N ARG A 208 0.25 14.21 -2.75
CA ARG A 208 1.20 14.51 -3.82
C ARG A 208 1.14 13.53 -4.98
N TYR A 209 0.50 12.38 -4.79
CA TYR A 209 0.51 11.31 -5.78
C TYR A 209 -0.79 11.34 -6.60
N THR A 210 -0.66 11.52 -7.91
CA THR A 210 -1.82 11.44 -8.82
C THR A 210 -2.11 10.01 -9.25
N ARG A 211 -1.15 9.11 -9.05
CA ARG A 211 -1.26 7.70 -9.38
C ARG A 211 -0.27 6.90 -8.57
N THR A 212 -0.71 5.75 -8.07
CA THR A 212 0.15 4.76 -7.43
C THR A 212 -0.07 3.41 -8.09
N VAL A 213 1.01 2.67 -8.38
CA VAL A 213 0.93 1.28 -8.87
C VAL A 213 1.55 0.35 -7.84
N LEU A 214 0.73 -0.54 -7.28
CA LEU A 214 1.08 -1.54 -6.29
C LEU A 214 1.29 -2.91 -6.96
N TYR A 215 2.33 -3.62 -6.53
CA TYR A 215 2.65 -4.97 -6.95
C TYR A 215 2.40 -5.91 -5.77
N VAL A 216 1.18 -6.44 -5.68
CA VAL A 216 0.70 -7.20 -4.51
C VAL A 216 0.93 -8.69 -4.72
N ASP A 217 1.66 -9.32 -3.82
CA ASP A 217 1.90 -10.77 -3.81
C ASP A 217 0.59 -11.56 -3.75
N LYS A 218 0.40 -12.48 -4.71
CA LYS A 218 -0.87 -13.21 -4.84
C LYS A 218 -1.17 -14.19 -3.70
N GLU A 219 -0.13 -14.70 -3.07
CA GLU A 219 -0.24 -15.68 -2.01
C GLU A 219 -0.25 -14.98 -0.64
N ARG A 220 0.65 -14.02 -0.47
CA ARG A 220 0.96 -13.43 0.84
C ARG A 220 0.22 -12.12 1.12
N TYR A 221 -0.39 -11.50 0.11
CA TYR A 221 -1.07 -10.21 0.22
C TYR A 221 -0.16 -9.09 0.76
N VAL A 222 1.11 -9.09 0.36
CA VAL A 222 2.09 -8.06 0.70
C VAL A 222 2.46 -7.28 -0.57
N SER A 223 2.46 -5.94 -0.49
CA SER A 223 2.97 -5.10 -1.58
C SER A 223 4.51 -5.22 -1.66
N LEU A 224 5.00 -5.89 -2.69
CA LEU A 224 6.43 -6.10 -2.93
C LEU A 224 7.10 -4.85 -3.53
N ARG A 225 6.32 -4.06 -4.24
CA ARG A 225 6.75 -2.79 -4.84
C ARG A 225 5.58 -1.82 -4.94
N ALA A 226 5.84 -0.54 -4.74
CA ALA A 226 4.93 0.54 -5.08
C ALA A 226 5.66 1.60 -5.90
N GLU A 227 5.02 2.12 -6.93
CA GLU A 227 5.49 3.25 -7.74
C GLU A 227 4.54 4.41 -7.54
N MET A 228 5.05 5.59 -7.18
CA MET A 228 4.24 6.78 -6.90
C MET A 228 4.59 7.88 -7.89
N TYR A 229 3.56 8.40 -8.56
CA TYR A 229 3.68 9.36 -9.64
C TYR A 229 3.11 10.72 -9.23
N ASP A 230 3.80 11.79 -9.62
CA ASP A 230 3.39 13.17 -9.33
C ASP A 230 2.36 13.71 -10.34
N LYS A 231 2.01 15.00 -10.23
CA LYS A 231 1.07 15.69 -11.14
C LYS A 231 1.56 15.79 -12.59
N GLN A 232 2.84 15.53 -12.84
CA GLN A 232 3.45 15.54 -14.18
C GLN A 232 3.59 14.11 -14.74
N ALA A 233 2.96 13.12 -14.09
CA ALA A 233 3.05 11.70 -14.41
C ALA A 233 4.48 11.14 -14.35
N LYS A 234 5.38 11.80 -13.60
CA LYS A 234 6.73 11.31 -13.36
C LYS A 234 6.74 10.46 -12.10
N GLU A 235 7.40 9.30 -12.15
CA GLU A 235 7.65 8.51 -10.95
C GLU A 235 8.63 9.28 -10.04
N VAL A 236 8.16 9.66 -8.86
CA VAL A 236 8.91 10.45 -7.89
C VAL A 236 9.39 9.63 -6.71
N LYS A 237 8.65 8.58 -6.34
CA LYS A 237 9.06 7.63 -5.31
C LYS A 237 8.82 6.19 -5.74
N ARG A 238 9.64 5.30 -5.19
CA ARG A 238 9.50 3.86 -5.31
C ARG A 238 9.70 3.19 -3.96
N LEU A 239 8.72 2.40 -3.53
CA LEU A 239 8.82 1.53 -2.37
C LEU A 239 9.22 0.13 -2.84
N LEU A 240 10.21 -0.47 -2.18
CA LEU A 240 10.60 -1.88 -2.36
C LEU A 240 10.50 -2.61 -1.03
N THR A 241 9.81 -3.74 -1.01
CA THR A 241 9.61 -4.56 0.18
C THR A 241 10.39 -5.85 0.06
N SER A 242 11.04 -6.25 1.15
CA SER A 242 11.84 -7.46 1.25
C SER A 242 11.80 -8.01 2.67
N LYS A 243 12.31 -9.23 2.86
CA LYS A 243 12.28 -9.96 4.15
C LYS A 243 10.85 -10.02 4.68
N VAL A 244 10.05 -10.91 4.11
CA VAL A 244 8.65 -11.07 4.48
C VAL A 244 8.54 -12.32 5.34
N ASP A 245 8.11 -12.14 6.59
CA ASP A 245 8.00 -13.20 7.57
C ASP A 245 6.53 -13.39 7.96
N GLU A 246 6.15 -14.61 8.29
CA GLU A 246 4.83 -14.89 8.83
C GLU A 246 4.82 -14.65 10.35
N ILE A 247 3.88 -13.83 10.80
CA ILE A 247 3.68 -13.51 12.22
C ILE A 247 2.22 -13.82 12.53
N LYS A 248 1.98 -14.81 13.40
CA LYS A 248 0.62 -15.26 13.78
C LYS A 248 -0.30 -15.54 12.58
N GLY A 249 0.22 -16.20 11.55
CA GLY A 249 -0.57 -16.54 10.35
C GLY A 249 -0.70 -15.40 9.32
N VAL A 250 -0.03 -14.26 9.53
CA VAL A 250 -0.09 -13.11 8.63
C VAL A 250 1.30 -12.76 8.12
N TRP A 251 1.44 -12.72 6.81
CA TRP A 251 2.69 -12.32 6.15
C TRP A 251 2.94 -10.82 6.32
N THR A 252 4.09 -10.49 6.89
CA THR A 252 4.45 -9.12 7.29
C THR A 252 5.82 -8.75 6.72
N ALA A 253 5.88 -7.56 6.12
CA ALA A 253 7.13 -6.97 5.65
C ALA A 253 8.04 -6.59 6.83
N ARG A 254 9.29 -7.09 6.84
CA ARG A 254 10.32 -6.72 7.82
C ARG A 254 11.26 -5.63 7.32
N SER A 255 11.40 -5.45 6.00
CA SER A 255 12.26 -4.43 5.41
C SER A 255 11.56 -3.71 4.26
N GLN A 256 11.43 -2.40 4.41
CA GLN A 256 10.83 -1.52 3.41
C GLN A 256 11.83 -0.42 3.05
N THR A 257 12.16 -0.32 1.76
CA THR A 257 13.06 0.71 1.23
C THR A 257 12.27 1.69 0.39
N MET A 258 12.17 2.93 0.86
CA MET A 258 11.64 4.05 0.10
C MET A 258 12.77 4.74 -0.65
N MET A 259 12.62 4.87 -1.96
CA MET A 259 13.53 5.62 -2.82
C MET A 259 12.85 6.89 -3.29
N ASN A 260 13.54 8.01 -3.20
CA ASN A 260 13.16 9.27 -3.81
C ASN A 260 13.97 9.47 -5.10
N LEU A 261 13.28 9.37 -6.23
CA LEU A 261 13.88 9.39 -7.57
C LEU A 261 14.20 10.81 -8.06
N VAL A 262 13.75 11.83 -7.32
CA VAL A 262 14.04 13.24 -7.61
C VAL A 262 15.30 13.68 -6.90
N THR A 263 15.44 13.32 -5.62
CA THR A 263 16.58 13.75 -4.77
C THR A 263 17.71 12.73 -4.71
N ASN A 264 17.52 11.54 -5.30
CA ASN A 264 18.44 10.39 -5.20
C ASN A 264 18.77 10.03 -3.74
N ARG A 265 17.78 10.15 -2.86
CA ARG A 265 17.87 9.70 -1.47
C ARG A 265 17.06 8.43 -1.29
N LEU A 266 17.52 7.56 -0.40
CA LEU A 266 16.76 6.39 0.01
C LEU A 266 16.65 6.35 1.53
N SER A 267 15.60 5.69 1.99
CA SER A 267 15.41 5.35 3.40
C SER A 267 14.96 3.92 3.52
N ASN A 268 15.63 3.14 4.37
CA ASN A 268 15.28 1.77 4.66
C ASN A 268 14.80 1.65 6.11
N MET A 269 13.56 1.20 6.26
CA MET A 269 12.90 0.89 7.53
C MET A 269 12.93 -0.62 7.73
N VAL A 270 13.66 -1.07 8.75
CA VAL A 270 13.73 -2.49 9.15
C VAL A 270 13.03 -2.67 10.47
N ARG A 271 11.96 -3.47 10.51
CA ARG A 271 11.30 -3.89 11.76
C ARG A 271 12.12 -5.01 12.38
N THR A 272 12.92 -4.68 13.40
CA THR A 272 13.80 -5.64 14.07
C THR A 272 13.02 -6.55 15.01
N GLU A 273 11.97 -6.03 15.65
CA GLU A 273 11.07 -6.79 16.50
C GLU A 273 9.63 -6.32 16.27
N ILE A 274 8.68 -7.25 16.29
CA ILE A 274 7.24 -7.00 16.21
C ILE A 274 6.60 -7.85 17.29
N ASN A 275 6.17 -7.22 18.38
CA ASN A 275 5.47 -7.87 19.48
C ASN A 275 4.00 -7.47 19.40
N THR A 276 3.10 -8.44 19.42
CA THR A 276 1.65 -8.24 19.38
C THR A 276 1.02 -8.75 20.67
N ASP A 277 -0.25 -8.43 20.91
CA ASP A 277 -0.98 -8.67 22.18
C ASP A 277 -0.33 -7.96 23.39
N VAL A 278 0.30 -6.81 23.17
CA VAL A 278 0.86 -6.00 24.24
C VAL A 278 -0.26 -5.24 24.93
N SER A 279 -0.34 -5.32 26.25
CA SER A 279 -1.30 -4.54 27.04
C SER A 279 -0.85 -3.08 27.11
N ILE A 280 -1.49 -2.23 26.31
CA ILE A 280 -1.16 -0.81 26.16
C ILE A 280 -2.19 0.04 26.93
N PRO A 281 -1.76 0.88 27.89
CA PRO A 281 -2.65 1.84 28.55
C PRO A 281 -3.21 2.86 27.55
N GLU A 282 -4.51 3.15 27.62
CA GLU A 282 -5.15 4.11 26.71
C GLU A 282 -4.56 5.52 26.80
N ASP A 283 -4.13 5.94 27.99
CA ASP A 283 -3.52 7.24 28.24
C ASP A 283 -2.11 7.37 27.63
N PHE A 284 -1.48 6.24 27.26
CA PHE A 284 -0.20 6.21 26.58
C PHE A 284 -0.28 6.60 25.09
N LEU A 285 -1.46 6.56 24.48
CA LEU A 285 -1.64 6.97 23.08
C LEU A 285 -2.28 8.35 22.99
N THR A 286 -1.71 9.29 23.73
CA THR A 286 -2.14 10.69 23.81
C THR A 286 -0.95 11.66 23.68
N GLN A 287 -1.22 12.95 23.51
CA GLN A 287 -0.17 13.99 23.48
C GLN A 287 0.65 14.06 24.79
N ARG A 288 0.13 13.51 25.90
CA ARG A 288 0.89 13.41 27.16
C ARG A 288 2.15 12.58 26.97
N THR A 289 2.09 11.48 26.22
CA THR A 289 3.26 10.63 25.93
C THR A 289 4.37 11.37 25.20
N LEU A 290 4.01 12.36 24.38
CA LEU A 290 4.98 13.20 23.71
C LEU A 290 5.68 14.17 24.69
N THR A 291 4.92 14.76 25.61
CA THR A 291 5.34 15.91 26.41
C THR A 291 5.83 15.59 27.82
N ASP A 292 5.28 14.55 28.45
CA ASP A 292 5.63 14.08 29.80
C ASP A 292 6.65 12.92 29.70
N VAL A 293 7.93 13.28 29.78
CA VAL A 293 9.05 12.33 29.63
C VAL A 293 9.03 11.26 30.72
N ALA A 294 8.74 11.63 31.98
CA ALA A 294 8.72 10.68 33.09
C ALA A 294 7.60 9.65 32.90
N PHE A 295 6.40 10.10 32.55
CA PHE A 295 5.29 9.22 32.21
C PHE A 295 5.63 8.30 31.03
N ARG A 296 6.19 8.86 29.96
CA ARG A 296 6.58 8.08 28.77
C ARG A 296 7.57 6.98 29.11
N GLU A 297 8.71 7.31 29.72
CA GLU A 297 9.78 6.34 29.96
C GLU A 297 9.34 5.26 30.96
N THR A 298 8.63 5.65 32.03
CA THR A 298 8.08 4.68 33.00
C THR A 298 7.12 3.70 32.35
N THR A 299 6.30 4.18 31.40
CA THR A 299 5.34 3.33 30.69
C THR A 299 6.02 2.45 29.65
N LEU A 300 6.98 2.99 28.88
CA LEU A 300 7.79 2.22 27.94
C LEU A 300 8.58 1.11 28.65
N GLU A 301 9.12 1.35 29.84
CA GLU A 301 9.78 0.30 30.63
C GLU A 301 8.81 -0.86 30.94
N LYS A 302 7.59 -0.57 31.39
CA LYS A 302 6.55 -1.58 31.63
C LYS A 302 6.09 -2.29 30.36
N LEU A 303 6.06 -1.61 29.22
CA LEU A 303 5.74 -2.24 27.94
C LEU A 303 6.87 -3.16 27.49
N ARG A 304 8.13 -2.74 27.67
CA ARG A 304 9.33 -3.52 27.32
C ARG A 304 9.43 -4.85 28.10
N THR A 305 8.88 -4.93 29.32
CA THR A 305 8.85 -6.19 30.07
C THR A 305 7.87 -7.23 29.50
N GLN A 306 6.96 -6.83 28.60
CA GLN A 306 6.02 -7.75 27.95
C GLN A 306 6.56 -8.37 26.66
N LEU A 307 7.68 -7.85 26.14
CA LEU A 307 8.24 -8.27 24.85
C LEU A 307 8.87 -9.66 24.96
N LYS A 308 8.72 -10.46 23.90
CA LYS A 308 9.20 -11.85 23.84
C LYS A 308 10.40 -12.00 22.92
#